data_AF-A0A498N6A3-F1
#
_entry.id   AF-A0A498N6A3-F1
#
_cell.length_a   1.000
_cell.length_b   1.000
_cell.length_c   1.000
_cell.angle_alpha   90.00
_cell.angle_beta   90.00
_cell.angle_gamma   90.00
#
_symmetry.space_group_name_H-M   'P 1'
#
loop_
_entity.id
_entity.type
_entity.pdbx_description
1 polymer ?
#
loop_
_entity_poly.entity_id
_entity_poly.type
_entity_poly.pdbx_seq_one_letter_code
_entity_poly.pdbx_strand_id
1 'polypeptide(L)'
;MVVSIKKAEFSEINLVSDVNSGCTVDMQVNRGGTKVVRSFRPDFVLVRQHAYSMTPGEDFRNLVIGLHYGSVPSVNSLFSIYNFCSKPWVFSHMIKLYQTLGPEKFPLNEQTFFPNHTQMTEYLHVIKTGAGGRDSSAGMEQKSTGV
;
A
#
# COMPACT_ATOMS: atom_id res chain seq x y z
N MET A 1 -3.72 32.91 -1.41
CA MET A 1 -2.80 31.75 -1.32
C MET A 1 -2.80 31.06 -2.67
N VAL A 2 -1.65 30.86 -3.29
CA VAL A 2 -1.52 30.14 -4.58
C VAL A 2 -0.91 28.78 -4.28
N VAL A 3 -1.53 27.71 -4.79
CA VAL A 3 -1.04 26.33 -4.61
C VAL A 3 -0.58 25.80 -5.96
N SER A 4 0.68 25.39 -6.06
CA SER A 4 1.21 24.70 -7.24
C SER A 4 0.98 23.20 -7.10
N ILE A 5 0.24 22.61 -8.03
CA ILE A 5 -0.04 21.17 -8.04
C ILE A 5 0.89 20.46 -9.02
N LYS A 6 1.48 19.35 -8.58
CA LYS A 6 2.21 18.40 -9.42
C LYS A 6 1.59 17.01 -9.23
N LYS A 7 1.31 16.31 -10.33
CA LYS A 7 0.71 14.98 -10.33
C LYS A 7 1.65 14.03 -11.09
N ALA A 8 1.89 12.86 -10.51
CA ALA A 8 2.63 11.75 -11.09
C ALA A 8 2.18 10.44 -10.45
N GLU A 9 2.44 9.32 -11.12
CA GLU A 9 2.37 7.98 -10.54
C GLU A 9 3.65 7.65 -9.76
N PHE A 10 3.58 6.67 -8.86
CA PHE A 10 4.77 6.18 -8.16
C PHE A 10 5.86 5.67 -9.12
N SER A 11 5.45 5.08 -10.25
CA SER A 11 6.35 4.59 -11.31
C SER A 11 7.11 5.70 -12.04
N GLU A 12 6.64 6.94 -11.95
CA GLU A 12 7.20 8.10 -12.65
C GLU A 12 8.12 8.94 -11.77
N ILE A 13 8.23 8.62 -10.47
CA ILE A 13 9.00 9.40 -9.53
C ILE A 13 10.15 8.61 -8.91
N ASN A 14 11.19 9.34 -8.52
CA ASN A 14 12.18 8.90 -7.56
C ASN A 14 12.40 10.03 -6.55
N LEU A 15 13.17 9.78 -5.49
CA LEU A 15 13.46 10.81 -4.51
C LEU A 15 14.82 10.59 -3.87
N VAL A 16 15.36 11.68 -3.33
CA VAL A 16 16.46 11.67 -2.38
C VAL A 16 15.97 12.38 -1.12
N SER A 17 16.29 11.83 0.05
CA SER A 17 15.96 12.46 1.31
C SER A 17 17.14 12.41 2.26
N ASP A 18 17.45 13.54 2.87
CA ASP A 18 18.53 13.67 3.85
C ASP A 18 18.07 14.50 5.05
N VAL A 19 18.83 14.41 6.14
CA VAL A 19 18.48 15.00 7.44
C VAL A 19 18.45 16.53 7.44
N ASN A 20 19.18 17.18 6.54
CA ASN A 20 19.34 18.64 6.53
C ASN A 20 18.44 19.30 5.49
N SER A 21 18.29 18.64 4.34
CA SER A 21 17.56 19.14 3.20
C SER A 21 16.20 18.46 3.04
N GLY A 22 15.76 17.52 3.87
CA GLY A 22 14.43 16.91 3.72
C GLY A 22 14.29 16.17 2.38
N CYS A 23 13.12 16.20 1.74
CA CYS A 23 12.84 15.42 0.53
C CYS A 23 12.92 16.22 -0.78
N THR A 24 13.72 15.74 -1.73
CA THR A 24 13.69 16.18 -3.14
C THR A 24 13.13 15.04 -3.99
N VAL A 25 12.09 15.33 -4.77
CA VAL A 25 11.42 14.39 -5.67
C VAL A 25 11.81 14.69 -7.11
N ASP A 26 12.28 13.66 -7.81
CA ASP A 26 12.56 13.68 -9.24
C ASP A 26 11.39 13.05 -9.99
N MET A 27 10.70 13.84 -10.81
CA MET A 27 9.58 13.38 -11.63
C MET A 27 10.01 13.25 -13.08
N GLN A 28 9.81 12.07 -13.66
CA GLN A 28 9.98 11.81 -15.08
C GLN A 28 8.74 12.27 -15.85
N VAL A 29 8.94 13.12 -16.86
CA VAL A 29 7.86 13.62 -17.72
C VAL A 29 8.24 13.36 -19.17
N ASN A 30 7.33 12.78 -19.95
CA ASN A 30 7.52 12.62 -21.39
C ASN A 30 7.09 13.91 -22.11
N ARG A 31 7.99 14.51 -22.89
CA ARG A 31 7.70 15.69 -23.72
C ARG A 31 8.16 15.40 -25.14
N GLY A 32 7.19 15.18 -26.04
CA GLY A 32 7.48 14.96 -27.46
C GLY A 32 8.40 13.76 -27.73
N GLY A 33 8.33 12.71 -26.91
CA GLY A 33 9.16 11.50 -27.05
C GLY A 33 10.48 11.55 -26.28
N THR A 34 10.87 12.71 -25.72
CA THR A 34 12.05 12.83 -24.85
C THR A 34 11.63 12.73 -23.38
N LYS A 35 12.29 11.84 -22.63
CA LYS A 35 12.15 11.76 -21.17
C LYS A 35 12.93 12.90 -20.53
N VAL A 36 12.25 13.79 -19.83
CA VAL A 36 12.84 14.92 -19.10
C VAL A 36 12.58 14.72 -17.61
N VAL A 37 13.60 14.90 -16.77
CA VAL A 37 13.47 14.85 -15.31
C VAL A 37 13.26 16.26 -14.78
N ARG A 38 12.32 16.42 -13.86
CA ARG A 38 12.06 17.66 -13.13
C ARG A 38 12.08 17.40 -11.65
N SER A 39 13.01 18.05 -10.96
CA SER A 39 13.16 17.96 -9.51
C SER A 39 12.35 19.06 -8.80
N PHE A 40 11.76 18.72 -7.67
CA PHE A 40 11.10 19.69 -6.79
C PHE A 40 11.06 19.18 -5.35
N ARG A 41 10.79 20.09 -4.42
CA ARG A 41 10.63 19.77 -2.99
C ARG A 41 9.16 19.92 -2.62
N PRO A 42 8.45 18.83 -2.29
CA PRO A 42 7.05 18.91 -1.92
C PRO A 42 6.89 19.46 -0.50
N ASP A 43 6.03 20.46 -0.33
CA ASP A 43 5.59 20.92 1.00
C ASP A 43 4.53 19.99 1.62
N PHE A 44 3.85 19.21 0.78
CA PHE A 44 2.78 18.29 1.14
C PHE A 44 2.58 17.23 0.05
N VAL A 45 2.11 16.03 0.40
CA VAL A 45 1.74 14.98 -0.56
C VAL A 45 0.33 14.40 -0.30
N LEU A 46 -0.44 14.20 -1.37
CA LEU A 46 -1.71 13.48 -1.34
C LEU A 46 -1.53 12.15 -2.08
N VAL A 47 -1.54 11.03 -1.35
CA VAL A 47 -1.34 9.71 -1.94
C VAL A 47 -2.68 9.08 -2.31
N ARG A 48 -2.88 8.82 -3.60
CA ARG A 48 -4.12 8.23 -4.16
C ARG A 48 -3.90 6.91 -4.89
N GLN A 49 -2.67 6.40 -4.88
CA GLN A 49 -2.25 5.14 -5.50
C GLN A 49 -1.86 4.15 -4.40
N HIS A 50 -2.02 2.84 -4.66
CA HIS A 50 -1.51 1.82 -3.78
C HIS A 50 0.03 1.85 -3.77
N ALA A 51 0.62 1.92 -2.57
CA ALA A 51 2.08 1.92 -2.41
C ALA A 51 2.70 0.52 -2.54
N TYR A 52 1.88 -0.53 -2.52
CA TYR A 52 2.33 -1.91 -2.65
C TYR A 52 1.26 -2.77 -3.33
N SER A 53 1.73 -3.64 -4.21
CA SER A 53 0.99 -4.75 -4.81
C SER A 53 1.98 -5.90 -5.04
N MET A 54 1.48 -7.13 -5.13
CA MET A 54 2.32 -8.29 -5.47
C MET A 54 2.58 -8.44 -6.96
N THR A 55 1.96 -7.59 -7.80
CA THR A 55 2.30 -7.50 -9.22
C THR A 55 3.76 -7.09 -9.38
N PRO A 56 4.54 -7.77 -10.25
CA PRO A 56 5.91 -7.38 -10.52
C PRO A 56 6.02 -5.89 -10.91
N GLY A 57 6.91 -5.16 -10.23
CA GLY A 57 7.13 -3.73 -10.48
C GLY A 57 6.19 -2.78 -9.71
N GLU A 58 5.27 -3.27 -8.88
CA GLU A 58 4.34 -2.45 -8.10
C GLU A 58 4.69 -2.40 -6.59
N ASP A 59 5.98 -2.42 -6.25
CA ASP A 59 6.48 -2.19 -4.89
C ASP A 59 7.10 -0.80 -4.75
N PHE A 60 6.35 0.13 -4.17
CA PHE A 60 6.73 1.53 -4.01
C PHE A 60 6.90 1.91 -2.53
N ARG A 61 7.05 0.90 -1.64
CA ARG A 61 7.21 1.13 -0.19
C ARG A 61 8.44 1.96 0.13
N ASN A 62 9.50 1.81 -0.65
CA ASN A 62 10.72 2.63 -0.57
C ASN A 62 10.45 4.12 -0.79
N LEU A 63 9.55 4.49 -1.71
CA LEU A 63 9.16 5.88 -1.94
C LEU A 63 8.38 6.45 -0.74
N VAL A 64 7.48 5.66 -0.15
CA VAL A 64 6.77 6.06 1.08
C VAL A 64 7.75 6.26 2.24
N ILE A 65 8.72 5.36 2.40
CA ILE A 65 9.79 5.49 3.39
C ILE A 65 10.58 6.77 3.15
N GLY A 66 10.99 7.05 1.92
CA GLY A 66 11.76 8.25 1.59
C GLY A 66 11.01 9.55 1.86
N LEU A 67 9.73 9.64 1.47
CA LEU A 67 8.87 10.77 1.80
C LEU A 67 8.76 10.95 3.32
N HIS A 68 8.66 9.85 4.08
CA HIS A 68 8.55 9.91 5.54
C HIS A 68 9.87 10.34 6.18
N TYR A 69 10.98 9.82 5.67
CA TYR A 69 12.34 10.16 6.09
C TYR A 69 12.62 11.65 5.89
N GLY A 70 12.22 12.21 4.75
CA GLY A 70 12.31 13.65 4.47
C GLY A 70 11.23 14.49 5.15
N SER A 71 10.45 13.93 6.08
CA SER A 71 9.41 14.60 6.88
C SER A 71 8.34 15.32 6.05
N VAL A 72 7.98 14.77 4.88
CA VAL A 72 6.93 15.35 4.02
C VAL A 72 5.55 15.10 4.63
N PRO A 73 4.77 16.15 4.97
CA PRO A 73 3.40 15.98 5.44
C PRO A 73 2.51 15.33 4.37
N SER A 74 1.57 14.46 4.79
CA SER A 74 0.78 13.66 3.85
C SER A 74 -0.65 13.39 4.29
N VAL A 75 -1.55 13.20 3.31
CA VAL A 75 -2.86 12.58 3.48
C VAL A 75 -3.00 11.31 2.63
N ASN A 76 -3.37 10.16 3.19
CA ASN A 76 -3.30 9.84 4.63
C ASN A 76 -1.84 9.94 5.13
N SER A 77 -1.60 9.80 6.44
CA SER A 77 -0.23 9.84 6.96
C SER A 77 0.64 8.77 6.29
N LEU A 78 1.90 9.09 6.00
CA LEU A 78 2.84 8.12 5.40
C LEU A 78 3.03 6.88 6.28
N PHE A 79 2.96 7.06 7.61
CA PHE A 79 2.92 5.96 8.57
C PHE A 79 1.73 5.02 8.31
N SER A 80 0.51 5.56 8.16
CA SER A 80 -0.66 4.72 7.85
C SER A 80 -0.54 4.06 6.48
N ILE A 81 -0.07 4.77 5.45
CA ILE A 81 0.10 4.23 4.10
C ILE A 81 1.07 3.04 4.11
N TYR A 82 2.20 3.18 4.83
CA TYR A 82 3.16 2.10 4.99
C TYR A 82 2.56 0.89 5.70
N ASN A 83 1.84 1.10 6.80
CA ASN A 83 1.15 0.02 7.53
C ASN A 83 0.03 -0.65 6.70
N PHE A 84 -0.60 0.08 5.79
CA PHE A 84 -1.64 -0.45 4.89
C PHE A 84 -1.11 -1.33 3.76
N CYS A 85 0.21 -1.46 3.60
CA CYS A 85 0.80 -2.34 2.59
C CYS A 85 0.61 -3.84 2.90
N SER A 86 0.16 -4.22 4.10
CA SER A 86 -0.19 -5.60 4.44
C SER A 86 -1.64 -5.71 4.88
N LYS A 87 -2.48 -6.38 4.07
CA LYS A 87 -3.90 -6.59 4.41
C LYS A 87 -4.09 -7.37 5.72
N PRO A 88 -3.36 -8.48 5.98
CA PRO A 88 -3.44 -9.16 7.28
C PRO A 88 -3.05 -8.27 8.46
N TRP A 89 -2.05 -7.40 8.28
CA TRP A 89 -1.65 -6.43 9.31
C TRP A 89 -2.77 -5.46 9.65
N VAL A 90 -3.44 -4.89 8.64
CA VAL A 90 -4.61 -4.02 8.83
C VAL A 90 -5.76 -4.82 9.47
N PHE A 91 -6.01 -6.04 9.02
CA PHE A 91 -7.06 -6.90 9.58
C PHE A 91 -6.86 -7.19 11.07
N SER A 92 -5.61 -7.35 11.53
CA SER A 92 -5.31 -7.53 12.95
C SER A 92 -5.78 -6.36 13.83
N HIS A 93 -5.81 -5.13 13.30
CA HIS A 93 -6.36 -3.97 14.01
C HIS A 93 -7.89 -4.04 14.11
N MET A 94 -8.56 -4.58 13.09
CA MET A 94 -10.00 -4.82 13.13
C MET A 94 -10.36 -5.93 14.12
N ILE A 95 -9.53 -6.96 14.28
CA ILE A 95 -9.70 -7.99 15.32
C ILE A 95 -9.68 -7.35 16.71
N LYS A 96 -8.77 -6.40 16.98
CA LYS A 96 -8.73 -5.68 18.26
C LYS A 96 -10.02 -4.88 18.52
N LEU A 97 -10.56 -4.25 17.48
CA LEU A 97 -11.84 -3.54 17.57
C LEU A 97 -13.00 -4.49 17.84
N TYR A 98 -13.05 -5.62 17.14
CA TYR A 98 -14.02 -6.69 17.38
C TYR A 98 -14.00 -7.17 18.84
N GLN A 99 -12.81 -7.46 19.37
CA GLN A 99 -12.62 -7.92 20.75
C GLN A 99 -13.04 -6.85 21.79
N THR A 100 -12.86 -5.57 21.47
CA THR A 100 -13.18 -4.46 22.40
C THR A 100 -14.65 -4.09 22.37
N LEU A 101 -15.28 -4.08 21.19
CA LEU A 101 -16.65 -3.59 20.98
C LEU A 101 -17.69 -4.70 21.02
N GLY A 102 -17.27 -5.95 20.79
CA GLY A 102 -18.15 -7.11 20.67
C GLY A 102 -18.80 -7.24 19.29
N PRO A 103 -19.29 -8.45 18.95
CA PRO A 103 -19.86 -8.77 17.64
C PRO A 103 -21.11 -7.95 17.29
N GLU A 104 -21.89 -7.51 18.28
CA GLU A 104 -23.09 -6.71 18.03
C GLU A 104 -22.79 -5.32 17.48
N LYS A 105 -21.70 -4.69 17.96
CA LYS A 105 -21.32 -3.32 17.56
C LYS A 105 -20.34 -3.31 16.39
N PHE A 106 -19.53 -4.36 16.25
CA PHE A 106 -18.55 -4.48 15.20
C PHE A 106 -18.51 -5.92 14.69
N PRO A 107 -19.48 -6.35 13.84
CA PRO A 107 -19.53 -7.72 13.33
C PRO A 107 -18.42 -7.94 12.29
N LEU A 108 -17.31 -8.56 12.72
CA LEU A 108 -16.18 -8.88 11.86
C LEU A 108 -16.32 -10.28 11.28
N ASN A 109 -16.11 -10.44 9.98
CA ASN A 109 -16.10 -11.75 9.34
C ASN A 109 -15.01 -12.64 9.92
N GLU A 110 -15.33 -13.92 10.15
CA GLU A 110 -14.34 -14.92 10.55
C GLU A 110 -13.31 -15.11 9.43
N GLN A 111 -12.03 -14.95 9.78
CA GLN A 111 -10.91 -15.13 8.86
C GLN A 111 -9.74 -15.78 9.61
N THR A 112 -9.08 -16.72 8.94
CA THR A 112 -7.87 -17.39 9.44
C THR A 112 -6.67 -16.91 8.62
N PHE A 113 -5.63 -16.45 9.30
CA PHE A 113 -4.37 -16.08 8.65
C PHE A 113 -3.39 -17.25 8.70
N PHE A 114 -2.87 -17.62 7.53
CA PHE A 114 -1.78 -18.59 7.39
C PHE A 114 -0.52 -17.86 6.92
N PRO A 115 0.59 -17.89 7.69
CA PRO A 115 1.85 -17.30 7.28
C PRO A 115 2.41 -17.92 5.98
N ASN A 116 2.10 -19.18 5.73
CA ASN A 116 2.49 -19.93 4.55
C ASN A 116 1.51 -21.09 4.30
N HIS A 117 1.71 -21.80 3.18
CA HIS A 117 0.80 -22.85 2.73
C HIS A 117 0.85 -24.15 3.55
N THR A 118 1.88 -24.40 4.36
CA THR A 118 2.06 -25.71 5.03
C THR A 118 1.01 -25.98 6.11
N GLN A 119 0.34 -24.93 6.58
CA GLN A 119 -0.69 -24.99 7.62
C GLN A 119 -2.11 -25.01 7.05
N MET A 120 -2.26 -24.92 5.73
CA MET A 120 -3.57 -24.92 5.09
C MET A 120 -4.12 -26.35 5.00
N THR A 121 -5.18 -26.65 5.75
CA THR A 121 -5.91 -27.92 5.68
C THR A 121 -7.05 -27.87 4.65
N GLU A 122 -7.52 -29.04 4.22
CA GLU A 122 -8.55 -29.20 3.18
C GLU A 122 -9.94 -28.78 3.66
N TYR A 123 -10.26 -27.48 3.58
CA TYR A 123 -11.62 -26.98 3.79
C TYR A 123 -11.98 -25.92 2.74
N LEU A 124 -13.26 -25.85 2.39
CA LEU A 124 -13.78 -24.92 1.40
C LEU A 124 -13.76 -23.49 1.96
N HIS A 125 -12.73 -22.72 1.60
CA HIS A 125 -12.55 -21.34 2.04
C HIS A 125 -12.37 -20.38 0.86
N VAL A 126 -12.82 -19.13 1.02
CA VAL A 126 -12.38 -18.05 0.13
C VAL A 126 -10.96 -17.67 0.51
N ILE A 127 -10.00 -18.03 -0.34
CA ILE A 127 -8.58 -17.75 -0.12
C ILE A 127 -8.24 -16.38 -0.73
N LYS A 128 -7.66 -15.49 0.08
CA LYS A 128 -7.10 -14.20 -0.37
C LYS A 128 -5.59 -14.26 -0.28
N THR A 129 -4.91 -14.26 -1.42
CA THR A 129 -3.44 -14.34 -1.47
C THR A 129 -2.83 -12.93 -1.44
N GLY A 130 -2.10 -12.65 -0.35
CA GLY A 130 -1.29 -11.45 -0.14
C GLY A 130 -1.96 -10.09 -0.39
N ALA A 131 -1.23 -9.13 -0.94
CA ALA A 131 -1.59 -7.71 -0.88
C ALA A 131 -1.75 -7.01 -2.26
N GLY A 132 -2.44 -7.63 -3.23
CA GLY A 132 -2.72 -6.94 -4.51
C GLY A 132 -3.82 -5.87 -4.40
N GLY A 133 -3.67 -4.74 -5.09
CA GLY A 133 -4.77 -3.76 -5.30
C GLY A 133 -5.63 -4.15 -6.51
N ARG A 134 -6.95 -3.93 -6.41
CA ARG A 134 -8.04 -4.42 -7.32
C ARG A 134 -7.93 -5.92 -7.65
N ASP A 135 -8.84 -6.71 -7.05
CA ASP A 135 -9.00 -8.16 -7.29
C ASP A 135 -7.77 -9.04 -7.09
N SER A 136 -7.06 -8.86 -5.96
CA SER A 136 -6.34 -10.01 -5.36
C SER A 136 -7.28 -10.95 -4.59
N SER A 137 -8.42 -11.24 -5.18
CA SER A 137 -8.88 -12.61 -5.35
C SER A 137 -7.98 -13.30 -6.40
N ALA A 138 -6.66 -13.25 -6.21
CA ALA A 138 -5.73 -14.03 -7.00
C ALA A 138 -5.84 -15.47 -6.52
N GLY A 139 -6.65 -16.24 -7.26
CA GLY A 139 -6.89 -17.66 -7.01
C GLY A 139 -8.10 -17.93 -6.13
N MET A 140 -9.30 -17.82 -6.70
CA MET A 140 -10.45 -18.59 -6.21
C MET A 140 -10.18 -20.06 -6.53
N GLU A 141 -9.27 -20.70 -5.80
CA GLU A 141 -9.09 -22.15 -5.93
C GLU A 141 -10.12 -22.81 -5.03
N GLN A 142 -11.28 -23.13 -5.61
CA GLN A 142 -12.13 -24.18 -5.06
C GLN A 142 -11.36 -25.49 -5.18
N LYS A 143 -10.52 -25.82 -4.18
CA LYS A 143 -10.14 -27.22 -3.99
C LYS A 143 -11.34 -27.93 -3.36
N SER A 144 -12.24 -28.42 -4.20
CA SER A 144 -13.03 -29.58 -3.81
C SER A 144 -12.17 -30.81 -4.09
N THR A 145 -11.48 -31.32 -3.06
CA THR A 145 -11.03 -32.70 -3.08
C THR A 145 -12.24 -33.53 -2.71
N GLY A 146 -12.83 -34.17 -3.73
CA GLY A 146 -13.94 -35.10 -3.55
C GLY A 146 -13.50 -36.25 -2.65
N VAL A 147 -14.35 -36.55 -1.66
CA VAL A 147 -14.48 -37.89 -1.09
C VAL A 147 -15.60 -38.58 -1.84
#